data_AF-A0AAV1IH53-F1
#
_entry.id   AF-A0AAV1IH53-F1
#
_cell.length_a   1.000
_cell.length_b   1.000
_cell.length_c   1.000
_cell.angle_alpha   90.00
_cell.angle_beta   90.00
_cell.angle_gamma   90.00
#
_symmetry.space_group_name_H-M   'P 1'
#
loop_
_entity.id
_entity.type
_entity.pdbx_description
1 polymer ?
#
loop_
_entity_poly.entity_id
_entity_poly.type
_entity_poly.pdbx_seq_one_letter_code
_entity_poly.pdbx_strand_id
1 'polypeptide(L)'
;MVASIGTDTDAEGYDAIVNLTTSLNGMSDQPRDTQERTRLILQSLFPAWLPPAFKVMFSRPLPQLSCRLNAWVTMMTCQWLMGPCKVNDFEREDGSIARGQGVLVERCRYLEETGCASVCLNSCKVPTQDFFGKDMGLPLTMAPNYEDFSCQFSFGMAPRLQAQDDAFQTPCFLQCPSKRRHNAAQKCPGASTL
;
A
#
# COMPACT_ATOMS: atom_id res chain seq x y z
N MET A 1 -1.69 17.17 -6.46
CA MET A 1 -0.66 16.19 -6.05
C MET A 1 0.68 16.83 -5.70
N VAL A 2 1.13 17.93 -6.33
CA VAL A 2 2.42 18.60 -6.03
C VAL A 2 2.38 19.58 -4.85
N ALA A 3 1.20 20.12 -4.49
CA ALA A 3 1.09 21.16 -3.46
C ALA A 3 1.30 20.68 -2.00
N SER A 4 1.31 19.38 -1.72
CA SER A 4 1.32 18.86 -0.34
C SER A 4 2.69 18.77 0.33
N ILE A 5 3.79 18.98 -0.41
CA ILE A 5 5.15 18.69 0.07
C ILE A 5 6.11 19.89 -0.07
N GLY A 6 5.67 20.98 -0.74
CA GLY A 6 6.41 22.24 -0.77
C GLY A 6 7.71 22.23 -1.58
N THR A 7 7.93 21.20 -2.41
CA THR A 7 9.08 21.10 -3.32
C THR A 7 8.61 20.96 -4.76
N ASP A 8 9.01 21.90 -5.61
CA ASP A 8 8.96 21.76 -7.07
C ASP A 8 10.09 20.81 -7.50
N THR A 9 9.73 19.73 -8.20
CA THR A 9 10.69 18.85 -8.85
C THR A 9 10.35 18.79 -10.34
N ASP A 10 11.35 18.89 -11.21
CA ASP A 10 11.21 18.78 -12.68
C ASP A 10 10.78 17.37 -13.15
N ALA A 11 10.66 16.40 -12.25
CA ALA A 11 10.22 15.05 -12.57
C ALA A 11 8.70 15.01 -12.76
N GLU A 12 8.25 14.47 -13.90
CA GLU A 12 6.83 14.24 -14.21
C GLU A 12 6.49 12.74 -14.22
N GLY A 13 5.20 12.42 -14.08
CA GLY A 13 4.70 11.06 -14.25
C GLY A 13 5.18 10.08 -13.17
N TYR A 14 5.62 8.90 -13.60
CA TYR A 14 5.94 7.78 -12.70
C TYR A 14 7.18 8.06 -11.84
N ASP A 15 8.23 8.60 -12.45
CA ASP A 15 9.50 8.90 -11.78
C ASP A 15 9.31 9.96 -10.68
N ALA A 16 8.39 10.90 -10.90
CA ALA A 16 7.97 11.86 -9.88
C ALA A 16 7.44 11.15 -8.63
N ILE A 17 6.57 10.15 -8.79
CA ILE A 17 5.97 9.39 -7.69
C ILE A 17 7.04 8.59 -6.93
N VAL A 18 7.94 7.93 -7.66
CA VAL A 18 9.06 7.17 -7.06
C VAL A 18 9.98 8.09 -6.26
N ASN A 19 10.39 9.21 -6.84
CA ASN A 19 11.26 10.19 -6.18
C ASN A 19 10.58 10.80 -4.95
N LEU A 20 9.31 11.18 -5.08
CA LEU A 20 8.52 11.77 -4.01
C LEU A 20 8.37 10.83 -2.83
N THR A 21 7.97 9.59 -3.07
CA THR A 21 7.75 8.60 -2.01
C THR A 21 9.06 8.17 -1.35
N THR A 22 10.14 8.04 -2.12
CA THR A 22 11.48 7.79 -1.58
C THR A 22 11.96 8.95 -0.71
N SER A 23 11.76 10.19 -1.15
CA SER A 23 12.10 11.40 -0.39
C SER A 23 11.28 11.49 0.90
N LEU A 24 9.95 11.32 0.82
CA LEU A 24 9.07 11.33 1.99
C LEU A 24 9.49 10.29 3.03
N ASN A 25 9.83 9.08 2.59
CA ASN A 25 10.30 8.03 3.47
C ASN A 25 11.69 8.32 4.08
N GLY A 26 12.52 9.10 3.40
CA GLY A 26 13.82 9.56 3.89
C GLY A 26 13.75 10.78 4.84
N MET A 27 12.70 11.60 4.73
CA MET A 27 12.55 12.84 5.51
C MET A 27 12.03 12.63 6.93
N SER A 28 11.29 11.56 7.18
CA SER A 28 10.73 11.29 8.50
C SER A 28 11.63 10.39 9.34
N ASP A 29 11.77 10.71 10.62
CA ASP A 29 12.44 9.83 11.58
C ASP A 29 11.48 8.75 12.14
N GLN A 30 10.17 8.97 12.01
CA GLN A 30 9.13 8.02 12.43
C GLN A 30 8.38 7.45 11.22
N PRO A 31 8.23 6.12 11.10
CA PRO A 31 7.50 5.50 9.99
C PRO A 31 6.04 5.95 9.91
N ARG A 32 5.40 6.17 11.07
CA ARG A 32 4.01 6.60 11.19
C ARG A 32 3.71 7.93 10.51
N ASP A 33 4.62 8.90 10.60
CA ASP A 33 4.41 10.20 9.96
C ASP A 33 4.41 10.08 8.43
N THR A 34 5.32 9.28 7.87
CA THR A 34 5.32 8.97 6.42
C THR A 34 4.03 8.28 6.02
N GLN A 35 3.56 7.34 6.84
CA GLN A 35 2.35 6.57 6.57
C GLN A 35 1.10 7.44 6.55
N GLU A 36 0.91 8.29 7.56
CA GLU A 36 -0.23 9.22 7.65
C GLU A 36 -0.17 10.29 6.55
N ARG A 37 1.00 10.87 6.26
CA ARG A 37 1.15 11.82 5.14
C ARG A 37 0.80 11.18 3.81
N THR A 38 1.27 9.96 3.57
CA THR A 38 0.96 9.24 2.32
C THR A 38 -0.52 8.91 2.22
N ARG A 39 -1.16 8.52 3.32
CA ARG A 39 -2.61 8.29 3.40
C ARG A 39 -3.39 9.56 3.07
N LEU A 40 -2.98 10.73 3.58
CA LEU A 40 -3.61 12.01 3.26
C LEU A 40 -3.44 12.37 1.78
N ILE A 41 -2.26 12.10 1.19
CA ILE A 41 -2.04 12.27 -0.25
C ILE A 41 -2.99 11.36 -1.04
N LEU A 42 -3.12 10.09 -0.66
CA LEU A 42 -4.05 9.14 -1.28
C LEU A 42 -5.50 9.61 -1.17
N GLN A 43 -5.92 10.13 0.00
CA GLN A 43 -7.25 10.73 0.17
C GLN A 43 -7.47 11.94 -0.74
N SER A 44 -6.44 12.78 -0.93
CA SER A 44 -6.53 13.98 -1.78
C SER A 44 -6.73 13.67 -3.27
N LEU A 45 -6.52 12.41 -3.70
CA LEU A 45 -6.80 11.97 -5.06
C LEU A 45 -8.31 11.86 -5.34
N PHE A 46 -9.12 11.80 -4.28
CA PHE A 46 -10.56 11.66 -4.37
C PHE A 46 -11.26 12.93 -3.88
N PRO A 47 -12.45 13.25 -4.41
CA PRO A 47 -13.30 14.28 -3.83
C PRO A 47 -13.58 13.97 -2.35
N ALA A 48 -13.52 14.99 -1.47
CA ALA A 48 -13.63 14.81 -0.02
C ALA A 48 -14.92 14.11 0.44
N TRP A 49 -16.00 14.21 -0.33
CA TRP A 49 -17.28 13.56 -0.05
C TRP A 49 -17.30 12.08 -0.46
N LEU A 50 -16.42 11.63 -1.36
CA LEU A 50 -16.50 10.30 -1.98
C LEU A 50 -16.18 9.17 -0.99
N PRO A 51 -15.05 9.14 -0.26
CA PRO A 51 -14.78 8.07 0.70
C PRO A 51 -15.86 7.87 1.78
N PRO A 52 -16.35 8.92 2.48
CA PRO A 52 -17.39 8.72 3.49
C PRO A 52 -18.73 8.28 2.87
N ALA A 53 -19.08 8.78 1.68
CA ALA A 53 -20.28 8.34 0.97
C ALA A 53 -20.16 6.87 0.54
N PHE A 54 -19.01 6.45 0.01
CA PHE A 54 -18.73 5.06 -0.38
C PHE A 54 -18.90 4.10 0.81
N LYS A 55 -18.36 4.48 1.96
CA LYS A 55 -18.48 3.71 3.20
C LYS A 55 -19.92 3.44 3.61
N VAL A 56 -20.80 4.43 3.49
CA VAL A 56 -22.21 4.34 3.88
C VAL A 56 -23.05 3.64 2.83
N MET A 57 -22.82 3.92 1.55
CA MET A 57 -23.66 3.45 0.44
C MET A 57 -23.28 2.05 -0.08
N PHE A 58 -22.02 1.64 0.05
CA PHE A 58 -21.52 0.39 -0.53
C PHE A 58 -20.87 -0.51 0.51
N SER A 59 -19.84 -0.05 1.23
CA SER A 59 -19.04 -0.92 2.11
C SER A 59 -19.85 -1.58 3.23
N ARG A 60 -20.75 -0.82 3.87
CA ARG A 60 -21.61 -1.33 4.94
C ARG A 60 -22.79 -2.18 4.44
N PRO A 61 -23.61 -1.74 3.47
CA PRO A 61 -24.79 -2.51 3.06
C PRO A 61 -24.44 -3.71 2.17
N LEU A 62 -23.37 -3.63 1.38
CA LEU A 62 -23.00 -4.63 0.38
C LEU A 62 -21.49 -4.95 0.45
N PRO A 63 -20.99 -5.52 1.57
CA PRO A 63 -19.56 -5.67 1.81
C PRO A 63 -18.87 -6.56 0.78
N GLN A 64 -19.49 -7.68 0.41
CA GLN A 64 -18.90 -8.61 -0.57
C GLN A 64 -18.84 -8.02 -1.99
N LEU A 65 -19.89 -7.29 -2.40
CA LEU A 65 -19.92 -6.59 -3.68
C LEU A 65 -18.87 -5.48 -3.70
N SER A 66 -18.74 -4.74 -2.61
CA SER A 66 -17.74 -3.68 -2.46
C SER A 66 -16.32 -4.21 -2.56
N CYS A 67 -16.03 -5.38 -1.98
CA CYS A 67 -14.74 -6.04 -2.13
C CYS A 67 -14.44 -6.36 -3.61
N ARG A 68 -15.39 -6.98 -4.32
CA ARG A 68 -15.23 -7.35 -5.73
C ARG A 68 -15.10 -6.13 -6.64
N LEU A 69 -15.90 -5.09 -6.38
CA LEU A 69 -15.84 -3.84 -7.13
C LEU A 69 -14.48 -3.17 -6.95
N ASN A 70 -13.98 -3.06 -5.72
CA ASN A 70 -12.66 -2.48 -5.48
C ASN A 70 -11.54 -3.34 -6.08
N ALA A 71 -11.61 -4.67 -5.99
CA ALA A 71 -10.65 -5.55 -6.64
C ALA A 71 -10.60 -5.31 -8.16
N TRP A 72 -11.76 -5.24 -8.80
CA TRP A 72 -11.86 -4.98 -10.24
C TRP A 72 -11.38 -3.57 -10.60
N VAL A 73 -11.78 -2.53 -9.86
CA VAL A 73 -11.34 -1.16 -10.09
C VAL A 73 -9.83 -1.03 -9.90
N THR A 74 -9.26 -1.57 -8.82
CA THR A 74 -7.81 -1.58 -8.57
C THR A 74 -7.06 -2.26 -9.71
N MET A 75 -7.52 -3.42 -10.17
CA MET A 75 -6.94 -4.07 -11.35
C MET A 75 -7.04 -3.16 -12.59
N MET A 76 -8.16 -2.49 -12.85
CA MET A 76 -8.30 -1.64 -14.03
C MET A 76 -7.46 -0.36 -13.98
N THR A 77 -7.39 0.32 -12.83
CA THR A 77 -6.83 1.67 -12.74
C THR A 77 -5.38 1.71 -12.26
N CYS A 78 -4.93 0.70 -11.50
CA CYS A 78 -3.63 0.75 -10.85
C CYS A 78 -2.54 -0.04 -11.58
N GLN A 79 -2.83 -0.61 -12.75
CA GLN A 79 -1.84 -1.32 -13.57
C GLN A 79 -0.70 -0.40 -14.05
N TRP A 80 -0.98 0.88 -14.31
CA TRP A 80 0.08 1.84 -14.69
C TRP A 80 1.12 2.04 -13.57
N LEU A 81 0.68 2.00 -12.30
CA LEU A 81 1.53 2.19 -11.13
C LEU A 81 2.18 0.87 -10.67
N MET A 82 1.41 -0.21 -10.63
CA MET A 82 1.84 -1.46 -10.02
C MET A 82 2.37 -2.48 -11.03
N GLY A 83 2.09 -2.34 -12.33
CA GLY A 83 2.38 -3.36 -13.34
C GLY A 83 1.24 -4.36 -13.53
N PRO A 84 1.48 -5.53 -14.15
CA PRO A 84 0.45 -6.51 -14.48
C PRO A 84 -0.32 -6.99 -13.25
N CYS A 85 -1.64 -6.86 -13.29
CA CYS A 85 -2.54 -7.20 -12.19
C CYS A 85 -3.66 -8.13 -12.68
N LYS A 86 -4.06 -9.10 -11.84
CA LYS A 86 -5.18 -9.99 -12.11
C LYS A 86 -6.07 -10.12 -10.89
N VAL A 87 -7.39 -10.09 -11.09
CA VAL A 87 -8.33 -10.46 -10.03
C VAL A 87 -8.23 -11.96 -9.77
N ASN A 88 -8.15 -12.33 -8.50
CA ASN A 88 -8.07 -13.73 -8.07
C ASN A 88 -8.97 -14.02 -6.86
N ASP A 89 -9.08 -15.31 -6.57
CA ASP A 89 -9.71 -15.83 -5.37
C ASP A 89 -8.60 -16.05 -4.32
N PHE A 90 -8.95 -15.92 -3.03
CA PHE A 90 -8.05 -16.27 -1.93
C PHE A 90 -8.83 -16.94 -0.80
N GLU A 91 -8.11 -17.67 0.05
CA GLU A 91 -8.67 -18.31 1.24
C GLU A 91 -8.57 -17.37 2.44
N ARG A 92 -9.67 -17.25 3.18
CA ARG A 92 -9.74 -16.50 4.44
C ARG A 92 -9.24 -17.36 5.60
N GLU A 93 -8.95 -16.73 6.73
CA GLU A 93 -8.48 -17.45 7.93
C GLU A 93 -9.52 -18.44 8.49
N ASP A 94 -10.79 -18.28 8.14
CA ASP A 94 -11.88 -19.21 8.49
C ASP A 94 -12.05 -20.37 7.48
N GLY A 95 -11.17 -20.47 6.48
CA GLY A 95 -11.22 -21.48 5.41
C GLY A 95 -12.22 -21.19 4.29
N SER A 96 -12.93 -20.06 4.34
CA SER A 96 -13.86 -19.69 3.28
C SER A 96 -13.16 -19.04 2.08
N ILE A 97 -13.65 -19.32 0.87
CA ILE A 97 -13.07 -18.81 -0.38
C ILE A 97 -13.69 -17.46 -0.74
N ALA A 98 -12.85 -16.42 -0.77
CA ALA A 98 -13.18 -15.05 -1.13
C ALA A 98 -13.15 -14.85 -2.65
N ARG A 99 -14.22 -15.28 -3.35
CA ARG A 99 -14.28 -15.25 -4.82
C ARG A 99 -14.28 -13.84 -5.41
N GLY A 100 -13.29 -13.55 -6.26
CA GLY A 100 -13.11 -12.29 -6.98
C GLY A 100 -12.81 -11.09 -6.07
N GLN A 101 -12.30 -11.33 -4.87
CA GLN A 101 -12.00 -10.29 -3.89
C GLN A 101 -10.49 -10.03 -3.75
N GLY A 102 -9.66 -10.80 -4.44
CA GLY A 102 -8.22 -10.63 -4.47
C GLY A 102 -7.76 -9.87 -5.72
N VAL A 103 -6.64 -9.16 -5.60
CA VAL A 103 -5.86 -8.71 -6.76
C VAL A 103 -4.43 -9.19 -6.56
N LEU A 104 -3.94 -10.02 -7.48
CA LEU A 104 -2.54 -10.38 -7.56
C LEU A 104 -1.83 -9.43 -8.53
N VAL A 105 -0.91 -8.64 -8.00
CA VAL A 105 0.11 -7.96 -8.79
C VAL A 105 1.20 -8.98 -9.07
N GLU A 106 1.37 -9.38 -10.33
CA GLU A 106 2.31 -10.47 -10.69
C GLU A 106 3.76 -10.05 -10.49
N ARG A 107 4.06 -8.78 -10.78
CA ARG A 107 5.36 -8.16 -10.53
C ARG A 107 5.17 -6.66 -10.32
N CYS A 108 5.37 -6.22 -9.09
CA CYS A 108 5.12 -4.85 -8.65
C CYS A 108 6.22 -3.91 -9.14
N ARG A 109 5.93 -3.16 -10.21
CA ARG A 109 6.82 -2.16 -10.79
C ARG A 109 7.33 -1.17 -9.74
N TYR A 110 6.46 -0.74 -8.82
CA TYR A 110 6.81 0.21 -7.76
C TYR A 110 7.81 -0.35 -6.75
N LEU A 111 7.60 -1.59 -6.31
CA LEU A 111 8.54 -2.26 -5.39
C LEU A 111 9.88 -2.55 -6.08
N GLU A 112 9.84 -2.99 -7.33
CA GLU A 112 11.02 -3.31 -8.13
C GLU A 112 11.88 -2.06 -8.39
N GLU A 113 11.27 -0.95 -8.82
CA GLU A 113 12.01 0.29 -9.12
C GLU A 113 12.55 0.98 -7.86
N THR A 114 11.74 1.06 -6.80
CA THR A 114 12.23 1.66 -5.53
C THR A 114 13.29 0.80 -4.87
N GLY A 115 13.26 -0.52 -5.09
CA GLY A 115 14.21 -1.46 -4.52
C GLY A 115 14.32 -1.31 -2.99
N CYS A 116 13.22 -0.97 -2.31
CA CYS A 116 13.26 -0.74 -0.86
C CYS A 116 11.95 -1.15 -0.17
N ALA A 117 12.04 -2.17 0.68
CA ALA A 117 10.92 -2.63 1.50
C ALA A 117 10.40 -1.54 2.46
N SER A 118 11.26 -0.67 3.00
CA SER A 118 10.80 0.45 3.83
C SER A 118 9.89 1.42 3.05
N VAL A 119 10.21 1.73 1.80
CA VAL A 119 9.37 2.57 0.94
C VAL A 119 8.06 1.85 0.64
N CYS A 120 8.10 0.56 0.28
CA CYS A 120 6.89 -0.24 0.07
C CYS A 120 5.96 -0.25 1.29
N LEU A 121 6.49 -0.48 2.48
CA LEU A 121 5.69 -0.52 3.71
C LEU A 121 5.08 0.84 4.03
N ASN A 122 5.88 1.90 4.00
CA ASN A 122 5.50 3.21 4.51
C ASN A 122 4.78 4.09 3.50
N SER A 123 4.93 3.81 2.21
CA SER A 123 4.32 4.61 1.13
C SER A 123 3.30 3.83 0.29
N CYS A 124 3.21 2.51 0.42
CA CYS A 124 2.23 1.71 -0.30
C CYS A 124 1.35 0.87 0.65
N LYS A 125 1.92 -0.13 1.33
CA LYS A 125 1.16 -1.12 2.13
C LYS A 125 0.34 -0.46 3.24
N VAL A 126 0.99 0.14 4.24
CA VAL A 126 0.30 0.64 5.44
C VAL A 126 -0.67 1.78 5.10
N PRO A 127 -0.28 2.81 4.30
CA PRO A 127 -1.20 3.90 3.95
C PRO A 127 -2.43 3.42 3.20
N THR A 128 -2.28 2.48 2.27
CA THR A 128 -3.40 1.97 1.46
C THR A 128 -4.34 1.13 2.31
N GLN A 129 -3.81 0.23 3.16
CA GLN A 129 -4.62 -0.52 4.11
C GLN A 129 -5.39 0.41 5.06
N ASP A 130 -4.74 1.45 5.58
CA ASP A 130 -5.40 2.44 6.42
C ASP A 130 -6.47 3.20 5.65
N PHE A 131 -6.19 3.65 4.42
CA PHE A 131 -7.17 4.34 3.57
C PHE A 131 -8.44 3.52 3.38
N PHE A 132 -8.28 2.26 2.98
CA PHE A 132 -9.42 1.36 2.79
C PHE A 132 -10.16 1.10 4.12
N GLY A 133 -9.44 0.79 5.20
CA GLY A 133 -10.05 0.47 6.49
C GLY A 133 -10.73 1.66 7.18
N LYS A 134 -10.02 2.78 7.33
CA LYS A 134 -10.50 3.95 8.08
C LYS A 134 -11.48 4.80 7.25
N ASP A 135 -11.15 5.10 5.98
CA ASP A 135 -11.91 6.06 5.15
C ASP A 135 -12.99 5.40 4.33
N MET A 136 -12.64 4.36 3.57
CA MET A 136 -13.60 3.64 2.71
C MET A 136 -14.45 2.65 3.52
N GLY A 137 -14.04 2.31 4.74
CA GLY A 137 -14.72 1.34 5.60
C GLY A 137 -14.73 -0.08 5.04
N LEU A 138 -13.70 -0.43 4.27
CA LEU A 138 -13.51 -1.73 3.65
C LEU A 138 -12.16 -2.28 4.12
N PRO A 139 -12.09 -3.35 4.90
CA PRO A 139 -10.81 -3.95 5.28
C PRO A 139 -10.02 -4.36 4.03
N LEU A 140 -8.70 -4.20 4.06
CA LEU A 140 -7.80 -4.66 3.01
C LEU A 140 -6.52 -5.17 3.68
N THR A 141 -6.05 -6.34 3.26
CA THR A 141 -4.69 -6.81 3.55
C THR A 141 -3.87 -6.79 2.29
N MET A 142 -2.66 -6.25 2.36
CA MET A 142 -1.68 -6.25 1.28
C MET A 142 -0.47 -7.07 1.70
N ALA A 143 -0.10 -8.09 0.95
CA ALA A 143 1.03 -8.97 1.22
C ALA A 143 2.05 -8.88 0.07
N PRO A 144 3.07 -8.01 0.17
CA PRO A 144 4.16 -7.97 -0.80
C PRO A 144 5.09 -9.18 -0.61
N ASN A 145 5.58 -9.72 -1.72
CA ASN A 145 6.68 -10.67 -1.76
C ASN A 145 7.93 -9.96 -2.27
N TYR A 146 8.97 -9.91 -1.44
CA TYR A 146 10.21 -9.21 -1.75
C TYR A 146 11.21 -10.05 -2.55
N GLU A 147 10.92 -11.34 -2.79
CA GLU A 147 11.78 -12.22 -3.59
C GLU A 147 11.42 -12.17 -5.09
N ASP A 148 10.12 -12.24 -5.42
CA ASP A 148 9.63 -12.24 -6.80
C ASP A 148 8.99 -10.90 -7.23
N PHE A 149 8.90 -9.95 -6.31
CA PHE A 149 8.25 -8.64 -6.44
C PHE A 149 6.73 -8.68 -6.61
N SER A 150 6.07 -9.82 -6.41
CA SER A 150 4.60 -9.90 -6.45
C SER A 150 3.96 -9.21 -5.24
N CYS A 151 2.67 -8.89 -5.32
CA CYS A 151 1.92 -8.34 -4.18
C CYS A 151 0.46 -8.78 -4.24
N GLN A 152 -0.02 -9.41 -3.17
CA GLN A 152 -1.41 -9.84 -3.04
C GLN A 152 -2.23 -8.79 -2.27
N PHE A 153 -3.30 -8.30 -2.87
CA PHE A 153 -4.33 -7.50 -2.22
C PHE A 153 -5.51 -8.41 -1.90
N SER A 154 -6.00 -8.36 -0.67
CA SER A 154 -7.11 -9.20 -0.19
C SER A 154 -8.20 -8.31 0.39
N PHE A 155 -9.18 -7.93 -0.42
CA PHE A 155 -10.27 -7.06 0.02
C PHE A 155 -11.25 -7.80 0.94
N GLY A 156 -11.67 -7.11 1.99
CA GLY A 156 -12.49 -7.65 3.07
C GLY A 156 -11.72 -8.52 4.07
N MET A 157 -10.39 -8.52 4.02
CA MET A 157 -9.52 -9.12 5.04
C MET A 157 -8.89 -8.00 5.88
N ALA A 158 -8.85 -8.17 7.20
CA ALA A 158 -8.25 -7.17 8.09
C ALA A 158 -6.71 -7.27 8.05
N PRO A 159 -5.99 -6.13 8.05
CA PRO A 159 -4.55 -6.13 8.20
C PRO A 159 -4.10 -6.92 9.44
N ARG A 160 -3.04 -7.70 9.28
CA ARG A 160 -2.38 -8.36 10.41
C ARG A 160 -1.64 -7.34 11.27
N LEU A 161 -1.43 -7.70 12.53
CA LEU A 161 -0.54 -6.94 13.41
C LEU A 161 0.88 -6.97 12.84
N GLN A 162 1.61 -5.86 12.94
CA GLN A 162 2.97 -5.75 12.38
C GLN A 162 3.91 -6.86 12.88
N ALA A 163 3.76 -7.30 14.13
CA ALA A 163 4.55 -8.38 14.71
C ALA A 163 4.32 -9.75 14.03
N GLN A 164 3.15 -9.96 13.43
CA GLN A 164 2.71 -11.21 12.79
C GLN A 164 2.72 -11.12 11.26
N ASP A 165 3.24 -10.02 10.72
CA ASP A 165 3.22 -9.75 9.29
C ASP A 165 4.65 -9.81 8.76
N ASP A 166 4.92 -10.85 7.97
CA ASP A 166 6.25 -11.16 7.41
C ASP A 166 6.82 -10.00 6.61
N ALA A 167 5.96 -9.15 6.05
CA ALA A 167 6.40 -7.97 5.30
C ALA A 167 7.22 -6.99 6.15
N PHE A 168 7.05 -6.99 7.48
CA PHE A 168 7.84 -6.18 8.43
C PHE A 168 9.07 -6.91 8.99
N GLN A 169 9.17 -8.23 8.76
CA GLN A 169 10.27 -9.05 9.23
C GLN A 169 11.41 -9.12 8.22
N THR A 170 11.13 -8.91 6.93
CA THR A 170 12.13 -8.98 5.87
C THR A 170 13.15 -7.84 5.97
N PRO A 171 14.47 -8.14 5.83
CA PRO A 171 15.50 -7.10 5.74
C PRO A 171 15.36 -6.29 4.45
N CYS A 172 15.89 -5.06 4.47
CA CYS A 172 15.83 -4.18 3.31
C CYS A 172 16.82 -4.63 2.23
N PHE A 173 16.46 -4.42 0.97
CA PHE A 173 17.36 -4.63 -0.16
C PHE A 173 18.65 -3.82 0.01
N LEU A 174 19.75 -4.29 -0.60
CA LEU A 174 21.08 -3.69 -0.47
C LEU A 174 21.11 -2.23 -0.93
N GLN A 175 20.34 -1.93 -1.98
CA GLN A 175 20.20 -0.63 -2.61
C GLN A 175 19.20 0.30 -1.92
N CYS A 176 18.50 -0.15 -0.87
CA CYS A 176 17.47 0.67 -0.23
C CYS A 176 18.09 1.96 0.37
N PRO A 177 17.60 3.16 -0.02
CA PRO A 177 18.11 4.44 0.49
C PRO A 177 18.00 4.57 2.01
N SER A 178 16.96 3.98 2.60
CA SER A 178 16.72 3.97 4.05
C SER A 178 17.73 3.14 4.85
N LYS A 179 18.52 2.28 4.19
CA LYS A 179 19.54 1.44 4.84
C LYS A 179 20.68 2.27 5.46
N ARG A 180 20.94 3.50 4.96
CA ARG A 180 21.99 4.38 5.52
C ARG A 180 21.71 4.88 6.94
N ARG A 181 20.47 4.75 7.43
CA ARG A 181 20.07 5.23 8.78
C ARG A 181 20.16 4.17 9.89
N HIS A 182 20.26 2.87 9.57
CA HIS A 182 20.29 1.80 10.57
C HIS A 182 21.28 0.69 10.19
N ASN A 183 21.98 0.15 11.20
CA ASN A 183 23.00 -0.90 11.02
C ASN A 183 22.46 -2.06 10.16
N ALA A 184 23.30 -2.59 9.27
CA ALA A 184 22.95 -3.58 8.24
C ALA A 184 22.33 -4.90 8.73
N ALA A 185 22.24 -5.11 10.05
CA ALA A 185 21.63 -6.27 10.70
C ALA A 185 20.20 -6.04 11.22
N GLN A 186 19.63 -4.83 11.11
CA GLN A 186 18.30 -4.50 11.61
C GLN A 186 17.19 -4.61 10.56
N LYS A 187 16.00 -5.02 11.03
CA LYS A 187 14.73 -5.05 10.29
C LYS A 187 14.50 -3.71 9.58
N CYS A 188 13.83 -3.71 8.43
CA CYS A 188 13.48 -2.46 7.75
C CYS A 188 12.70 -1.50 8.67
N PRO A 189 12.97 -0.20 8.62
CA PRO A 189 12.26 0.82 9.41
C PRO A 189 10.82 1.07 8.90
N GLY A 190 10.10 0.04 8.47
CA GLY A 190 8.65 0.09 8.28
C GLY A 190 7.86 -0.22 9.57
N ALA A 191 8.51 -0.82 10.56
CA ALA A 191 7.92 -1.14 11.85
C ALA A 191 8.04 0.07 12.79
N SER A 192 6.90 0.60 13.24
CA SER A 192 6.90 1.53 14.36
C SER A 192 6.92 0.67 15.63
N THR A 193 7.94 0.79 16.48
CA THR A 193 7.87 0.27 17.85
C THR A 193 6.84 1.08 18.62
N LEU A 194 5.60 0.60 18.60
CA LEU A 194 4.57 0.90 19.60
C LEU A 194 3.98 -0.43 20.03
#